data_AF-A0A3S4Y4J8-F1
#
_entry.id   AF-A0A3S4Y4J8-F1
#
_cell.length_a   1.000
_cell.length_b   1.000
_cell.length_c   1.000
_cell.angle_alpha   90.00
_cell.angle_beta   90.00
_cell.angle_gamma   90.00
#
_symmetry.space_group_name_H-M   'P 1'
#
loop_
_entity.id
_entity.type
_entity.pdbx_description
1 polymer ?
#
loop_
_entity_poly.entity_id
_entity_poly.type
_entity_poly.pdbx_seq_one_letter_code
_entity_poly.pdbx_strand_id
1 'polypeptide(L)'
;MCIDDFVEFSGSSSGVPDIYDLHVHSAALDGHIDVLLTENVKDFPSPSTYNVSTADDFFIKIVIDTQGYKEVLEIIQMQREYMRRRHKSLDLSAYLERANCPKFASLIRDLQRDHLSSTQDK
;
A
#
# COMPACT_ATOMS: atom_id res chain seq x y z
N MET A 1 24.29 9.25 -12.79
CA MET A 1 23.43 8.06 -12.98
C MET A 1 23.01 8.11 -14.45
N CYS A 2 23.64 7.29 -15.28
CA CYS A 2 23.25 7.12 -16.67
C CYS A 2 21.95 6.31 -16.69
N ILE A 3 20.98 6.72 -17.49
CA ILE A 3 19.84 5.88 -17.83
C ILE A 3 20.40 4.89 -18.86
N ASP A 4 20.66 3.66 -18.44
CA ASP A 4 21.41 2.70 -19.25
C ASP A 4 20.55 1.97 -20.30
N ASP A 5 19.22 2.06 -20.28
CA ASP A 5 18.38 1.52 -21.36
C ASP A 5 17.04 2.26 -21.47
N PHE A 6 16.64 2.60 -22.70
CA PHE A 6 15.26 2.97 -23.01
C PHE A 6 14.47 1.67 -23.18
N VAL A 7 13.64 1.34 -22.19
CA VAL A 7 12.69 0.23 -22.34
C VAL A 7 11.49 0.76 -23.12
N GLU A 8 11.45 0.48 -24.42
CA GLU A 8 10.27 0.70 -25.24
C GLU A 8 9.24 -0.39 -24.93
N PHE A 9 8.19 -0.01 -24.23
CA PHE A 9 7.11 -0.92 -23.94
C PHE A 9 6.10 -0.95 -25.08
N SER A 10 5.95 -2.10 -25.73
CA SER A 10 4.94 -2.32 -26.78
C SER A 10 3.56 -2.64 -26.17
N GLY A 11 2.96 -1.68 -25.47
CA GLY A 11 1.60 -1.79 -24.94
C GLY A 11 0.58 -1.17 -25.90
N SER A 12 -0.50 -1.89 -26.22
CA SER A 12 -1.65 -1.29 -26.91
C SER A 12 -2.48 -0.46 -25.92
N SER A 13 -2.82 0.78 -26.27
CA SER A 13 -3.56 1.74 -25.43
C SER A 13 -5.03 1.39 -25.16
N SER A 14 -5.45 0.13 -25.33
CA SER A 14 -6.86 -0.22 -25.17
C SER A 14 -7.26 -0.17 -23.68
N GLY A 15 -7.73 1.00 -23.24
CA GLY A 15 -8.34 1.20 -21.93
C GLY A 15 -7.64 2.22 -21.04
N VAL A 16 -6.34 2.46 -21.20
CA VAL A 16 -5.58 3.42 -20.38
C VAL A 16 -5.60 4.79 -21.05
N PRO A 17 -6.06 5.86 -20.36
CA PRO A 17 -6.44 7.12 -21.01
C PRO A 17 -5.26 8.03 -21.36
N ASP A 18 -4.11 7.92 -20.68
CA ASP A 18 -2.94 8.78 -20.92
C ASP A 18 -1.61 8.02 -21.08
N ILE A 19 -0.63 8.70 -21.69
CA ILE A 19 0.67 8.12 -22.06
C ILE A 19 1.55 7.77 -20.85
N TYR A 20 1.40 8.47 -19.73
CA TYR A 20 2.19 8.17 -18.54
C TYR A 20 1.65 6.92 -17.85
N ASP A 21 0.32 6.79 -17.76
CA ASP A 21 -0.32 5.59 -17.25
C ASP A 21 -0.06 4.38 -18.17
N LEU A 22 0.08 4.58 -19.49
CA LEU A 22 0.47 3.52 -20.41
C LEU A 22 1.85 2.92 -20.08
N HIS A 23 2.82 3.73 -19.69
CA HIS A 23 4.13 3.21 -19.26
C HIS A 23 4.02 2.39 -17.98
N VAL A 24 3.22 2.84 -17.01
CA VAL A 24 2.97 2.10 -15.77
C VAL A 24 2.27 0.77 -16.06
N HIS A 25 1.24 0.79 -16.91
CA HIS A 25 0.52 -0.41 -17.34
C HIS A 25 1.45 -1.39 -18.04
N SER A 26 2.31 -0.91 -18.93
CA SER A 26 3.19 -1.80 -19.68
C SER A 26 4.31 -2.37 -18.81
N ALA A 27 4.85 -1.58 -17.87
CA ALA A 27 5.77 -2.08 -16.86
C ALA A 27 5.11 -3.12 -15.95
N ALA A 28 3.83 -2.96 -15.62
CA ALA A 28 3.06 -3.95 -14.85
C ALA A 28 2.88 -5.27 -15.63
N LEU A 29 2.61 -5.19 -16.93
CA LEU A 29 2.51 -6.37 -17.81
C LEU A 29 3.84 -7.10 -17.95
N ASP A 30 4.92 -6.38 -18.22
CA ASP A 30 6.26 -6.93 -18.40
C ASP A 30 6.80 -7.53 -17.09
N GLY A 31 6.57 -6.84 -15.97
CA GLY A 31 6.95 -7.31 -14.64
C GLY A 31 6.08 -8.44 -14.09
N HIS A 32 5.02 -8.85 -14.79
CA HIS A 32 4.06 -9.86 -14.34
C HIS A 32 3.59 -9.65 -12.90
N ILE A 33 3.30 -8.38 -12.53
CA ILE A 33 2.94 -8.05 -11.16
C ILE A 33 1.56 -8.61 -10.80
N ASP A 34 1.34 -8.97 -9.54
CA ASP A 34 0.01 -9.40 -9.09
C ASP A 34 -0.91 -8.20 -8.81
N VAL A 35 -0.34 -7.09 -8.32
CA VAL A 35 -1.08 -5.91 -7.86
C VAL A 35 -0.35 -4.62 -8.20
N LEU A 36 -1.05 -3.68 -8.84
CA LEU A 36 -0.66 -2.28 -8.97
C LEU A 36 -1.34 -1.46 -7.86
N LEU A 37 -0.52 -0.81 -7.02
CA LEU A 37 -1.01 0.12 -5.99
C LEU A 37 -0.98 1.55 -6.51
N THR A 38 -2.16 2.18 -6.58
CA THR A 38 -2.30 3.57 -7.04
C THR A 38 -3.57 4.19 -6.49
N GLU A 39 -3.53 5.49 -6.22
CA GLU A 39 -4.73 6.27 -5.91
C GLU A 39 -5.52 6.62 -7.18
N ASN A 40 -4.93 6.43 -8.37
CA ASN A 40 -5.56 6.71 -9.67
C ASN A 40 -6.21 5.46 -10.30
N VAL A 41 -6.90 4.65 -9.50
CA VAL A 41 -7.43 3.34 -9.93
C VAL A 41 -8.29 3.42 -11.20
N LYS A 42 -9.07 4.49 -11.35
CA LYS A 42 -9.99 4.73 -12.48
C LYS A 42 -9.31 4.75 -13.86
N ASP A 43 -8.04 5.13 -13.91
CA ASP A 43 -7.32 5.30 -15.18
C ASP A 43 -6.61 3.99 -15.60
N PHE A 44 -6.72 2.94 -14.79
CA PHE A 44 -6.26 1.58 -15.10
C PHE A 44 -7.43 0.59 -15.14
N PRO A 45 -8.36 0.70 -16.12
CA PRO A 45 -9.55 -0.13 -16.12
C PRO A 45 -9.24 -1.61 -16.38
N SER A 46 -9.39 -2.40 -15.31
CA SER A 46 -9.54 -3.86 -15.26
C SER A 46 -8.66 -4.68 -16.21
N PRO A 47 -7.33 -4.61 -16.07
CA PRO A 47 -6.45 -5.54 -16.75
C PRO A 47 -6.78 -6.98 -16.32
N SER A 48 -6.75 -7.92 -17.27
CA SER A 48 -7.02 -9.34 -16.98
C SER A 48 -5.88 -10.06 -16.28
N THR A 49 -4.70 -9.43 -16.23
CA THR A 49 -3.44 -10.02 -15.78
C THR A 49 -3.01 -9.62 -14.37
N TYR A 50 -3.47 -8.48 -13.86
CA TYR A 50 -3.12 -7.98 -12.53
C TYR A 50 -4.26 -7.17 -11.92
N ASN A 51 -4.25 -7.03 -10.59
CA ASN A 51 -5.26 -6.26 -9.87
C ASN A 51 -4.82 -4.81 -9.65
N VAL A 52 -5.76 -3.87 -9.65
CA VAL A 52 -5.50 -2.48 -9.28
C VAL A 52 -6.19 -2.18 -7.96
N SER A 53 -5.48 -1.57 -7.01
CA SER A 53 -6.02 -1.22 -5.69
C SER A 53 -5.43 0.09 -5.18
N THR A 54 -6.19 0.82 -4.38
CA THR A 54 -5.61 1.87 -3.52
C THR A 54 -4.71 1.23 -2.47
N ALA A 55 -3.78 2.02 -1.92
CA ALA A 55 -2.95 1.55 -0.81
C ALA A 55 -3.82 1.24 0.43
N ASP A 56 -4.82 2.08 0.70
CA ASP A 56 -5.74 1.92 1.83
C ASP A 56 -6.45 0.56 1.79
N ASP A 57 -7.08 0.24 0.66
CA ASP A 57 -7.84 -1.01 0.51
C ASP A 57 -6.91 -2.24 0.48
N PHE A 58 -5.70 -2.09 -0.08
CA PHE A 58 -4.73 -3.18 -0.11
C PHE A 58 -4.24 -3.57 1.28
N PHE A 59 -3.91 -2.59 2.13
CA PHE A 59 -3.45 -2.89 3.49
C PHE A 59 -4.55 -3.47 4.38
N ILE A 60 -5.81 -3.09 4.16
CA ILE A 60 -6.96 -3.72 4.82
C ILE A 60 -7.05 -5.21 4.45
N LYS A 61 -6.93 -5.55 3.16
CA LYS A 61 -6.97 -6.93 2.69
C LYS A 61 -5.85 -7.77 3.31
N ILE A 62 -4.64 -7.22 3.47
CA ILE A 62 -3.55 -7.93 4.17
C ILE A 62 -3.97 -8.27 5.61
N VAL A 63 -4.53 -7.33 6.35
CA VAL A 63 -4.90 -7.58 7.75
C VAL A 63 -6.06 -8.59 7.85
N ILE A 64 -7.08 -8.44 7.01
CA ILE A 64 -8.33 -9.21 7.12
C ILE A 64 -8.19 -10.57 6.44
N ASP A 65 -7.77 -10.61 5.17
CA ASP A 65 -7.83 -11.81 4.34
C ASP A 65 -6.68 -12.77 4.68
N THR A 66 -5.49 -12.25 4.98
CA THR A 66 -4.33 -13.09 5.34
C THR A 66 -4.16 -13.24 6.85
N GLN A 67 -5.06 -12.67 7.65
CA GLN A 67 -4.95 -12.60 9.12
C GLN A 67 -3.61 -12.00 9.60
N GLY A 68 -2.99 -11.12 8.80
CA GLY A 68 -1.65 -10.57 9.02
C GLY A 68 -1.52 -9.51 10.12
N TYR A 69 -2.45 -9.48 11.07
CA TYR A 69 -2.52 -8.40 12.08
C TYR A 69 -1.30 -8.40 13.02
N LYS A 70 -0.69 -9.56 13.31
CA LYS A 70 0.47 -9.66 14.20
C LYS A 70 1.69 -9.02 13.55
N GLU A 71 1.97 -9.38 12.31
CA GLU A 71 3.06 -8.87 11.50
C GLU A 71 2.94 -7.36 11.32
N VAL A 72 1.72 -6.88 11.08
CA VAL A 72 1.45 -5.44 10.98
C VAL A 72 1.70 -4.70 12.30
N LEU A 73 1.29 -5.26 13.44
CA LEU A 73 1.60 -4.68 14.76
C LEU A 73 3.12 -4.66 15.04
N GLU A 74 3.85 -5.70 14.66
CA GLU A 74 5.31 -5.75 14.77
C GLU A 74 5.98 -4.65 13.93
N ILE A 75 5.57 -4.48 12.67
CA ILE A 75 6.07 -3.41 11.80
C ILE A 75 5.78 -2.03 12.40
N ILE A 76 4.59 -1.82 12.95
CA ILE A 76 4.24 -0.56 13.62
C ILE A 76 5.14 -0.31 14.82
N GLN A 77 5.44 -1.33 15.61
CA GLN A 77 6.37 -1.21 16.73
C GLN A 77 7.79 -0.86 16.26
N MET A 78 8.26 -1.45 15.15
CA MET A 78 9.53 -1.09 14.52
C MET A 78 9.55 0.37 14.06
N GLN A 79 8.47 0.88 13.47
CA GLN A 79 8.37 2.29 13.06
C GLN A 79 8.36 3.24 14.26
N ARG A 80 7.65 2.90 15.34
CA ARG A 80 7.66 3.67 16.59
C ARG A 80 9.07 3.77 17.17
N GLU A 81 9.78 2.65 17.23
CA GLU A 81 11.15 2.61 17.73
C GLU A 81 12.11 3.43 16.85
N TYR A 82 11.97 3.33 15.53
CA TYR A 82 12.74 4.14 14.57
C TYR A 82 12.54 5.65 14.77
N MET A 83 11.29 6.09 14.99
CA MET A 83 10.98 7.51 15.24
C MET A 83 11.48 7.96 16.62
N ARG A 84 11.32 7.12 17.65
CA ARG A 84 11.82 7.38 19.00
C ARG A 84 13.33 7.63 19.02
N ARG A 85 14.11 6.81 18.29
CA ARG A 85 15.56 7.00 18.13
C ARG A 85 15.95 8.32 17.48
N ARG A 86 15.02 8.96 16.75
CA ARG A 86 15.20 10.29 16.14
C ARG A 86 14.59 11.42 16.96
N HIS A 87 14.20 11.15 18.21
CA HIS A 87 13.50 12.12 19.06
C HIS A 87 12.21 12.67 18.41
N LYS A 88 11.55 11.86 17.59
CA LYS A 88 10.25 12.18 16.99
C LYS A 88 9.16 11.31 17.61
N SER A 89 7.97 11.87 17.78
CA SER A 89 6.77 11.09 18.04
C SER A 89 6.19 10.57 16.73
N LEU A 90 5.58 9.38 16.78
CA LEU A 90 4.83 8.81 15.66
C LEU A 90 3.33 8.91 15.97
N ASP A 91 2.65 9.87 15.36
CA ASP A 91 1.19 9.84 15.27
C ASP A 91 0.79 9.03 14.03
N LEU A 92 0.84 7.70 14.15
CA LEU A 92 0.64 6.80 13.01
C LEU A 92 -0.68 7.07 12.29
N SER A 93 -1.75 7.42 13.01
CA SER A 93 -3.04 7.75 12.40
C SER A 93 -2.91 8.96 11.47
N ALA A 94 -2.32 10.06 11.95
CA ALA A 94 -2.14 11.24 11.13
C ALA A 94 -1.22 11.01 9.92
N TYR A 95 -0.19 10.15 10.05
CA TYR A 95 0.68 9.80 8.92
C TYR A 95 -0.07 8.98 7.86
N LEU A 96 -0.87 8.00 8.27
CA LEU A 96 -1.67 7.18 7.37
C LEU A 96 -2.78 7.99 6.70
N GLU A 97 -3.48 8.85 7.44
CA GLU A 97 -4.49 9.76 6.87
C GLU A 97 -3.87 10.68 5.81
N ARG A 98 -2.69 11.25 6.08
CA ARG A 98 -1.95 12.06 5.10
C ARG A 98 -1.44 11.28 3.90
N ALA A 99 -1.31 9.97 4.03
CA ALA A 99 -0.94 9.06 2.95
C ALA A 99 -2.16 8.48 2.21
N ASN A 100 -3.35 9.09 2.38
CA ASN A 100 -4.62 8.60 1.83
C ASN A 100 -4.99 7.17 2.26
N CYS A 101 -4.59 6.77 3.47
CA CYS A 101 -4.92 5.48 4.07
C CYS A 101 -5.85 5.59 5.31
N PRO A 102 -7.00 6.30 5.24
CA PRO A 102 -7.84 6.55 6.41
C PRO A 102 -8.53 5.30 6.96
N LYS A 103 -8.96 4.36 6.10
CA LYS A 103 -9.64 3.15 6.57
C LYS A 103 -8.66 2.23 7.30
N PHE A 104 -7.46 2.07 6.75
CA PHE A 104 -6.38 1.34 7.39
C PHE A 104 -5.95 2.01 8.70
N ALA A 105 -5.88 3.34 8.75
CA ALA A 105 -5.62 4.07 9.99
C ALA A 105 -6.64 3.74 11.09
N SER A 106 -7.92 3.68 10.75
CA SER A 106 -8.98 3.27 11.69
C SER A 106 -8.78 1.83 12.15
N LEU A 107 -8.55 0.90 11.22
CA LEU A 107 -8.35 -0.52 11.52
C LEU A 107 -7.19 -0.74 12.50
N ILE A 108 -6.07 -0.06 12.29
CA ILE A 108 -4.92 -0.15 13.19
C ILE A 108 -5.23 0.41 14.57
N ARG A 109 -5.99 1.51 14.65
CA ARG A 109 -6.39 2.10 15.93
C ARG A 109 -7.22 1.13 16.76
N ASP A 110 -8.16 0.43 16.12
CA ASP A 110 -8.99 -0.59 16.77
C ASP A 110 -8.14 -1.78 17.22
N LEU A 111 -7.28 -2.31 16.35
CA LEU A 111 -6.38 -3.43 16.69
C LEU A 111 -5.45 -3.11 17.87
N GLN A 112 -4.91 -1.89 17.93
CA GLN A 112 -4.05 -1.47 19.04
C GLN A 112 -4.81 -1.38 20.36
N ARG A 113 -6.06 -0.88 20.33
CA ARG A 113 -6.92 -0.85 21.52
C ARG A 113 -7.21 -2.25 22.03
N ASP A 114 -7.57 -3.17 21.14
CA ASP A 114 -7.96 -4.53 21.51
C ASP A 114 -6.75 -5.36 22.00
N HIS A 115 -5.56 -5.10 21.43
CA HIS A 115 -4.31 -5.69 21.89
C HIS A 115 -3.96 -5.23 23.32
N LEU A 116 -4.12 -3.95 23.62
CA LEU A 116 -3.87 -3.39 24.95
C LEU A 116 -4.81 -4.00 26.01
N SER A 117 -6.10 -4.12 25.70
CA SER A 117 -7.09 -4.77 26.58
C SER A 117 -6.72 -6.24 26.86
N SER A 118 -6.29 -6.98 25.83
CA SER A 118 -5.91 -8.39 25.95
C SER A 118 -4.63 -8.62 26.78
N THR A 119 -3.77 -7.60 26.91
CA THR A 119 -2.54 -7.68 27.73
C THR A 119 -2.73 -7.29 29.19
N GLN A 120 -3.86 -6.67 29.57
CA GLN A 120 -4.15 -6.29 30.97
C GLN A 120 -4.85 -7.41 31.76
N ASP A 121 -5.44 -8.40 31.08
CA ASP A 121 -6.14 -9.54 31.69
C ASP A 121 -5.25 -10.79 31.90
N LYS A 122 -3.92 -10.64 31.84
CA LYS A 122 -2.92 -11.68 32.12
C LYS A 122 -1.95 -11.23 33.20
#